data_AF-A0A087WW72-F1
#
_entry.id   AF-A0A087WW72-F1
#
_cell.length_a   1.000
_cell.length_b   1.000
_cell.length_c   1.000
_cell.angle_alpha   90.00
_cell.angle_beta   90.00
_cell.angle_gamma   90.00
#
_symmetry.space_group_name_H-M   'P 1'
#
loop_
_entity.id
_entity.type
_entity.pdbx_description
1 polymer ?
#
loop_
_entity_poly.entity_id
_entity_poly.type
_entity_poly.pdbx_seq_one_letter_code
_entity_poly.pdbx_strand_id
1 'polypeptide(L)' 'MADEMGLGKTLQCITLMWTLLRQSPECKPEIDKAVVVSPSSLVKNWYNEVGKWLGGRIQPLAIDGGSKDEIDQKL' A
#
# COMPACT_ATOMS: atom_id res chain seq x y z
N MET A 1 5.89 12.99 -5.88
CA MET A 1 4.67 13.79 -6.16
C MET A 1 4.54 14.81 -5.05
N ALA A 2 4.59 16.09 -5.38
CA ALA A 2 4.60 17.21 -4.43
C ALA A 2 3.45 18.17 -4.72
N ASP A 3 2.25 17.61 -4.90
CA ASP A 3 1.04 18.37 -5.21
C ASP A 3 0.30 18.81 -3.95
N GLU A 4 -0.64 19.76 -4.07
CA GLU A 4 -1.48 20.21 -2.95
C GLU A 4 -2.21 19.06 -2.24
N MET A 5 -2.43 19.22 -0.93
CA MET A 5 -3.23 18.30 -0.13
C MET A 5 -4.68 18.27 -0.66
N GLY A 6 -5.30 17.09 -0.72
CA GLY A 6 -6.67 16.93 -1.22
C GLY A 6 -6.81 16.45 -2.67
N LEU A 7 -5.74 16.44 -3.46
CA LEU A 7 -5.75 15.99 -4.87
C LEU A 7 -5.77 14.46 -5.08
N GLY A 8 -5.97 13.68 -4.02
CA GLY A 8 -6.06 12.21 -4.16
C GLY A 8 -4.73 11.50 -4.40
N LYS A 9 -3.59 12.06 -3.95
CA LYS A 9 -2.25 11.44 -4.08
C LYS A 9 -2.20 9.99 -3.57
N THR A 10 -2.92 9.69 -2.49
CA THR A 10 -3.02 8.32 -1.95
C THR A 10 -3.61 7.37 -2.98
N LEU A 11 -4.71 7.75 -3.64
CA LEU A 11 -5.33 6.95 -4.70
C LEU A 11 -4.40 6.79 -5.91
N GLN A 12 -3.71 7.86 -6.31
CA GLN A 12 -2.72 7.80 -7.40
C GLN A 12 -1.61 6.78 -7.09
N CYS A 13 -1.06 6.80 -5.87
CA CYS A 13 -0.08 5.81 -5.42
C CYS A 13 -0.65 4.39 -5.38
N ILE A 14 -1.87 4.19 -4.85
CA ILE A 14 -2.54 2.87 -4.83
C ILE A 14 -2.73 2.34 -6.24
N THR A 15 -3.12 3.20 -7.18
CA THR A 15 -3.32 2.85 -8.59
C THR A 15 -2.01 2.39 -9.22
N LEU A 16 -0.92 3.15 -9.00
CA LEU A 16 0.40 2.78 -9.49
C LEU A 16 0.86 1.43 -8.92
N MET A 17 0.74 1.24 -7.61
CA MET A 17 1.10 -0.03 -6.95
C MET A 17 0.30 -1.20 -7.53
N TRP A 18 -1.02 -1.04 -7.70
CA TRP A 18 -1.88 -2.07 -8.29
C TRP A 18 -1.48 -2.40 -9.72
N THR A 19 -1.19 -1.39 -10.55
CA THR A 19 -0.71 -1.62 -11.92
C THR A 19 0.57 -2.43 -11.92
N LEU A 20 1.59 -2.04 -11.12
CA LEU A 20 2.86 -2.75 -11.07
C LEU A 20 2.71 -4.19 -10.54
N LEU A 21 1.82 -4.42 -9.57
CA LEU A 21 1.55 -5.75 -9.02
C LEU A 21 0.80 -6.69 -9.98
N ARG A 22 0.24 -6.17 -11.08
CA ARG A 22 -0.66 -6.94 -11.97
C ARG A 22 -0.30 -6.89 -13.44
N GLN A 23 0.44 -5.87 -13.88
CA GLN A 23 0.66 -5.56 -15.27
C GLN A 23 2.10 -5.12 -15.50
N SER A 24 2.64 -5.56 -16.63
CA SER A 24 3.88 -5.11 -17.23
C SER A 24 3.76 -5.23 -18.75
N PRO A 25 4.65 -4.62 -19.54
CA PRO A 25 4.72 -4.84 -20.98
C PRO A 25 4.91 -6.32 -21.37
N GLU A 26 5.46 -7.14 -20.47
CA GLU A 26 5.70 -8.57 -20.67
C GLU A 26 4.53 -9.47 -20.24
N CYS A 27 3.34 -8.90 -19.99
CA CYS A 27 2.13 -9.62 -19.56
C CYS A 27 2.30 -10.42 -18.24
N LYS A 28 3.20 -9.97 -17.37
CA LYS A 28 3.40 -10.49 -15.99
C LYS A 28 3.36 -9.35 -14.96
N PRO A 29 3.27 -9.61 -13.65
CA PRO A 29 3.52 -8.56 -12.65
C PRO A 29 4.92 -7.94 -12.82
N GLU A 30 5.01 -6.61 -12.72
CA GLU A 30 6.29 -5.89 -12.71
C GLU A 30 7.00 -6.05 -11.37
N ILE A 31 6.23 -6.07 -10.27
CA ILE A 31 6.72 -6.29 -8.90
C ILE A 31 5.85 -7.34 -8.19
N ASP A 32 6.42 -8.03 -7.21
CA ASP A 32 5.68 -9.01 -6.38
C ASP A 32 5.17 -8.40 -5.06
N LYS A 33 5.87 -7.40 -4.53
CA LYS A 33 5.58 -6.76 -3.24
C LYS A 33 5.81 -5.25 -3.31
N ALA A 34 4.96 -4.50 -2.63
CA ALA A 34 5.09 -3.06 -2.48
C ALA A 34 5.12 -2.68 -0.99
N VAL A 35 5.96 -1.70 -0.63
CA VAL A 35 6.06 -1.17 0.73
C VAL A 35 5.79 0.33 0.69
N VAL A 36 4.86 0.78 1.53
CA VAL A 36 4.57 2.21 1.72
C VAL A 36 5.08 2.63 3.08
N VAL A 37 6.04 3.55 3.10
CA VAL A 37 6.53 4.16 4.35
C VAL A 37 5.75 5.44 4.58
N SER A 38 5.15 5.59 5.76
CA SER A 38 4.41 6.78 6.15
C SER A 38 4.61 7.05 7.65
N PRO A 39 4.34 8.28 8.13
CA PRO A 39 4.24 8.55 9.56
C PRO A 39 3.26 7.58 10.24
N SER A 40 3.59 7.14 11.46
CA SER A 40 2.77 6.21 12.27
C SER A 40 1.28 6.58 12.30
N SER A 41 0.96 7.87 12.50
CA SER A 41 -0.41 8.39 12.52
C SER A 41 -1.21 8.18 11.22
N LEU A 42 -0.55 7.90 10.10
CA LEU A 42 -1.17 7.71 8.79
C LEU A 42 -1.22 6.24 8.34
N VAL A 43 -0.58 5.31 9.06
CA VAL A 43 -0.55 3.88 8.65
C VAL A 43 -1.95 3.30 8.54
N LYS A 44 -2.81 3.56 9.52
CA LYS A 44 -4.22 3.12 9.49
C LYS A 44 -5.02 3.75 8.35
N ASN A 45 -4.73 5.02 8.01
CA ASN A 45 -5.41 5.70 6.91
C ASN A 45 -5.04 5.05 5.56
N TRP A 46 -3.77 4.69 5.37
CA TRP A 46 -3.33 3.94 4.20
C TRP A 46 -3.98 2.57 4.10
N TYR A 47 -4.02 1.82 5.22
CA TYR A 47 -4.69 0.52 5.27
C TYR A 47 -6.16 0.61 4.83
N ASN A 48 -6.89 1.61 5.35
CA ASN A 48 -8.29 1.84 5.01
C ASN A 48 -8.48 2.26 3.55
N GLU A 49 -7.63 3.14 3.01
CA GLU A 49 -7.70 3.57 1.60
C GLU A 49 -7.42 2.40 0.64
N VAL A 50 -6.46 1.52 0.95
CA VAL A 50 -6.22 0.29 0.17
C VAL A 50 -7.47 -0.60 0.17
N GLY A 51 -8.05 -0.86 1.34
CA GLY A 51 -9.27 -1.66 1.46
C GLY A 51 -10.47 -1.02 0.74
N LYS A 52 -10.62 0.30 0.82
CA LYS A 52 -11.69 1.06 0.17
C LYS A 52 -11.63 0.96 -1.36
N TRP A 53 -10.45 1.11 -1.95
CA TRP A 53 -10.31 1.18 -3.42
C TRP A 53 -10.10 -0.19 -4.06
N LEU A 54 -9.33 -1.07 -3.42
CA LEU A 54 -8.99 -2.38 -3.99
C LEU A 54 -9.87 -3.51 -3.42
N GLY A 55 -10.61 -3.28 -2.34
CA GLY A 55 -11.41 -4.31 -1.68
C GLY A 55 -10.52 -5.46 -1.21
N GLY A 56 -10.99 -6.70 -1.37
CA GLY A 56 -10.24 -7.91 -1.04
C GLY A 56 -9.22 -8.37 -2.10
N ARG A 57 -8.92 -7.55 -3.12
CA ARG A 57 -7.98 -7.93 -4.19
C ARG A 57 -6.52 -7.92 -3.74
N ILE A 58 -6.21 -7.09 -2.74
CA ILE A 58 -4.92 -7.06 -2.04
C ILE A 58 -5.22 -7.12 -0.55
N GLN A 59 -4.46 -7.93 0.18
CA GLN A 59 -4.45 -7.91 1.65
C GLN A 59 -3.23 -7.10 2.11
N PRO A 60 -3.38 -5.80 2.45
CA PRO A 60 -2.29 -5.01 2.96
C PRO A 60 -1.91 -5.47 4.38
N LEU A 61 -0.62 -5.44 4.69
CA LEU A 61 -0.11 -5.63 6.06
C LEU A 61 0.25 -4.26 6.64
N ALA A 62 -0.45 -3.85 7.71
CA ALA A 62 -0.15 -2.62 8.43
C ALA A 62 0.77 -2.91 9.63
N ILE A 63 1.95 -2.29 9.63
CA ILE A 63 2.92 -2.36 10.73
C ILE A 63 3.10 -0.94 11.27
N ASP A 64 2.77 -0.74 12.55
CA ASP A 64 2.89 0.54 13.24
C ASP A 64 3.30 0.29 14.70
N GLY A 65 4.61 0.32 14.96
CA GLY A 65 5.19 -0.07 16.25
C GLY A 65 4.98 -1.56 16.61
N GLY A 66 5.68 -2.01 17.65
CA GLY A 66 5.64 -3.40 18.15
C GLY A 66 7.03 -4.00 18.32
N SER A 67 7.14 -5.04 19.14
CA SER A 67 8.40 -5.81 19.24
C SER A 67 8.66 -6.56 17.92
N LYS A 68 9.91 -6.94 17.66
CA LYS A 68 10.25 -7.75 16.47
C LYS A 68 9.39 -9.02 16.40
N ASP A 69 9.12 -9.64 17.55
CA ASP A 69 8.35 -10.88 17.64
C ASP A 69 6.87 -10.67 17.25
N GLU A 70 6.29 -9.52 17.58
CA GLU A 70 4.92 -9.17 17.20
C GLU A 70 4.79 -8.87 15.70
N ILE A 71 5.86 -8.41 15.06
CA ILE A 71 5.91 -8.16 13.63
C ILE A 71 6.06 -9.49 12.88
N ASP A 72 6.94 -10.38 13.35
CA ASP A 72 7.16 -11.70 12.75
C ASP A 72 5.91 -12.59 12.81
N GLN A 73 5.07 -12.47 13.85
CA GLN A 73 3.78 -13.20 13.90
C GLN A 73 2.71 -12.67 12.94
N LYS A 74 2.85 -11.44 12.43
CA LYS A 74 1.88 -10.80 11.53
C LYS A 74 2.27 -10.93 10.05
N LEU A 75 3.49 -11.39 9.78
CA LEU A 75 4.04 -11.68 8.45
C LEU A 75 3.60 -13.06 7.95
#